data_AF-A0A8T2K569-F1
#
_entry.id   AF-A0A8T2K569-F1
#
_cell.length_a   1.000
_cell.length_b   1.000
_cell.length_c   1.000
_cell.angle_alpha   90.00
_cell.angle_beta   90.00
_cell.angle_gamma   90.00
#
_symmetry.space_group_name_H-M   'P 1'
#
loop_
_entity.id
_entity.type
_entity.pdbx_description
1 polymer ?
#
loop_
_entity_poly.entity_id
_entity_poly.type
_entity_poly.pdbx_seq_one_letter_code
_entity_poly.pdbx_strand_id
1 'polypeptide(L)'
;MKKSGSSQLKEALRCLCRVLSACGALLSPETFRRAKFNRPETCSSELDHGVIKNLTPTIQPKEDVRYLQWLNGKIRFCWRMLHAAQQEKTLAVYKVHSYTQGCHVDQSISHLSVLETDLIRKPENYTKFLKLLELENSNLEAYVEWKRLEQVYFQWMVSVLESSSEDVQVLATQDGNPILSFPRDFHQWNNSLYHDIDKLNSGYIGLNKHLQRLVTHRKSSWDHQSKEIEKELNEKELWLMVRKMKQEAQKKAEDLKVNSAQAREMHGPIRLVFKEKKSHVDNIYSNSVYAKEMVKELQETSANLQMELQSLQEECRCRLDEIAEGFEGIICIPPPKG
;
A
#
# COMPACT_ATOMS: atom_id res chain seq x y z
N MET A 1 -21.72 21.91 27.23
CA MET A 1 -20.63 21.26 27.98
C MET A 1 -19.64 20.60 27.00
N LYS A 2 -18.60 21.31 26.55
CA LYS A 2 -17.54 20.77 25.66
C LYS A 2 -16.19 21.36 26.09
N LYS A 3 -15.60 20.84 27.18
CA LYS A 3 -14.25 21.25 27.66
C LYS A 3 -13.30 20.06 27.88
N SER A 4 -13.69 18.83 27.52
CA SER A 4 -12.88 17.62 27.76
C SER A 4 -11.81 17.36 26.68
N GLY A 5 -12.07 17.67 25.40
CA GLY A 5 -11.10 17.41 24.32
C GLY A 5 -9.85 18.31 24.32
N SER A 6 -9.93 19.50 24.92
CA SER A 6 -8.79 20.43 24.96
C SER A 6 -7.76 20.06 26.02
N SER A 7 -8.16 19.44 27.13
CA SER A 7 -7.23 19.01 28.17
C SER A 7 -6.47 17.76 27.74
N GLN A 8 -7.12 16.79 27.11
CA GLN A 8 -6.48 15.59 26.56
C GLN A 8 -5.48 15.91 25.46
N LEU A 9 -5.81 16.84 24.54
CA LEU A 9 -4.88 17.27 23.50
C LEU A 9 -3.66 17.97 24.08
N LYS A 10 -3.86 18.82 25.10
CA LYS A 10 -2.76 19.49 25.82
C LYS A 10 -1.88 18.49 26.55
N GLU A 11 -2.46 17.44 27.16
CA GLU A 11 -1.70 16.38 27.83
C GLU A 11 -0.88 15.55 26.85
N ALA A 12 -1.48 15.15 25.73
CA ALA A 12 -0.80 14.41 24.68
C ALA A 12 0.36 15.22 24.07
N LEU A 13 0.16 16.51 23.81
CA LEU A 13 1.22 17.42 23.38
C LEU A 13 2.32 17.56 24.44
N ARG A 14 1.97 17.63 25.73
CA ARG A 14 2.97 17.73 26.81
C ARG A 14 3.80 16.45 26.95
N CYS A 15 3.16 15.28 26.81
CA CYS A 15 3.85 13.98 26.76
C CYS A 15 4.76 13.87 25.53
N LEU A 16 4.26 14.26 24.36
CA LEU A 16 5.04 14.27 23.12
C LEU A 16 6.26 15.21 23.23
N CYS A 17 6.07 16.42 23.76
CA CYS A 17 7.16 17.36 24.01
C CYS A 17 8.16 16.83 25.06
N ARG A 18 7.72 16.11 26.09
CA ARG A 18 8.65 15.47 27.05
C ARG A 18 9.47 14.36 26.40
N VAL A 19 8.86 13.53 25.57
CA VAL A 19 9.54 12.44 24.84
C VAL A 19 10.54 13.02 23.82
N LEU A 20 10.14 14.07 23.10
CA LEU A 20 11.00 14.74 22.13
C LEU A 20 12.15 15.51 22.80
N SER A 21 11.91 16.12 23.96
CA SER A 21 12.98 16.74 24.78
C SER A 21 13.95 15.72 25.34
N ALA A 22 13.49 14.52 25.73
CA ALA A 22 14.38 13.41 26.11
C ALA A 22 15.24 12.90 24.92
N CYS A 23 14.76 13.09 23.70
CA CYS A 23 15.50 12.85 22.45
C CYS A 23 16.35 14.07 21.99
N GLY A 24 16.44 15.14 22.79
CA GLY A 24 17.26 16.32 22.48
C GLY A 24 16.67 17.28 21.43
N ALA A 25 15.39 17.12 21.06
CA ALA A 25 14.68 18.02 20.15
C ALA A 25 13.73 18.92 20.96
N LEU A 26 14.13 20.16 21.19
CA LEU A 26 13.33 21.15 21.94
C LEU A 26 12.21 21.72 21.05
N LEU A 27 11.14 20.95 20.84
CA LEU A 27 9.99 21.37 20.02
C LEU A 27 8.87 21.90 20.92
N SER A 28 8.61 23.21 20.85
CA SER A 28 7.56 23.86 21.63
C SER A 28 6.17 23.66 20.97
N PRO A 29 5.07 23.69 21.75
CA PRO A 29 3.71 23.55 21.21
C PRO A 29 3.30 24.62 20.18
N GLU A 30 4.01 25.75 20.09
CA GLU A 30 3.83 26.80 19.07
C GLU A 30 4.27 26.33 17.68
N THR A 31 5.30 25.48 17.60
CA THR A 31 5.82 24.93 16.32
C THR A 31 4.76 24.06 15.64
N PHE A 32 4.03 23.26 16.40
CA PHE A 32 2.92 22.45 15.89
C PHE A 32 1.74 23.29 15.42
N ARG A 33 1.45 24.42 16.09
CA ARG A 33 0.36 25.32 15.69
C ARG A 33 0.67 26.03 14.38
N ARG A 34 1.94 26.36 14.14
CA ARG A 34 2.41 27.10 12.95
C ARG A 34 2.62 26.19 11.72
N ALA A 35 3.05 24.94 11.91
CA ALA A 35 3.17 23.94 10.84
C ALA A 35 1.81 23.59 10.19
N LYS A 36 0.70 23.73 10.93
CA LYS A 36 -0.65 23.45 10.43
C LYS A 36 -1.12 24.44 9.34
N PHE A 37 -0.50 25.62 9.22
CA PHE A 37 -0.99 26.71 8.37
C PHE A 37 -0.08 27.07 7.18
N ASN A 38 0.85 26.19 6.77
CA ASN A 38 1.63 26.29 5.52
C ASN A 38 2.09 27.72 5.14
N ARG A 39 2.58 28.51 6.11
CA ARG A 39 3.22 29.79 5.82
C ARG A 39 4.72 29.57 5.54
N PRO A 40 5.31 30.19 4.50
CA PRO A 40 6.68 29.93 4.05
C PRO A 40 7.77 30.44 5.01
N GLU A 41 7.40 31.08 6.11
CA GLU A 41 8.30 31.45 7.21
C GLU A 41 8.53 30.30 8.20
N THR A 42 8.39 29.04 7.76
CA THR A 42 8.58 27.79 8.53
C THR A 42 9.98 27.59 9.12
N CYS A 43 10.85 28.60 9.05
CA CYS A 43 12.06 28.69 9.84
C CYS A 43 11.99 29.95 10.72
N SER A 44 11.07 29.99 11.69
CA SER A 44 11.15 30.97 12.78
C SER A 44 12.31 30.59 13.71
N SER A 45 13.52 30.98 13.31
CA SER A 45 14.29 32.02 14.00
C SER A 45 14.19 32.11 15.54
N GLU A 46 14.13 30.98 16.23
CA GLU A 46 14.55 30.83 17.64
C GLU A 46 15.40 29.55 17.78
N LEU A 47 16.20 29.25 16.76
CA LEU A 47 17.57 28.88 17.08
C LEU A 47 18.19 30.19 17.51
N ASP A 48 18.31 30.33 18.82
CA ASP A 48 19.14 31.32 19.46
C ASP A 48 20.38 31.54 18.58
N HIS A 49 20.53 32.77 18.09
CA HIS A 49 21.67 33.16 17.25
C HIS A 49 22.99 33.06 18.04
N GLY A 50 22.96 32.59 19.30
CA GLY A 50 24.10 32.07 20.03
C GLY A 50 24.55 30.65 19.66
N VAL A 51 23.71 29.78 19.10
CA VAL A 51 24.10 28.37 18.81
C VAL A 51 24.69 28.22 17.41
N ILE A 52 24.28 29.03 16.44
CA ILE A 52 24.85 29.00 15.07
C ILE A 52 26.07 29.94 14.94
N LYS A 53 26.23 30.96 15.79
CA LYS A 53 27.52 31.69 15.89
C LYS A 53 28.66 30.86 16.47
N ASN A 54 28.36 29.70 17.06
CA ASN A 54 29.38 28.76 17.53
C ASN A 54 29.79 27.71 16.46
N LEU A 55 29.24 27.80 15.23
CA LEU A 55 29.71 27.04 14.07
C LEU A 55 30.76 27.77 13.24
N THR A 56 31.17 28.98 13.65
CA THR A 56 32.46 29.54 13.26
C THR A 56 33.42 29.44 14.44
N PRO A 57 34.06 28.28 14.68
CA PRO A 57 35.39 28.36 15.22
C PRO A 57 36.22 29.03 14.13
N THR A 58 36.77 30.20 14.44
CA THR A 58 38.04 30.65 13.87
C THR A 58 38.89 29.41 13.68
N ILE A 59 39.13 29.02 12.42
CA ILE A 59 39.90 27.84 12.06
C ILE A 59 41.31 28.10 12.58
N GLN A 60 41.58 27.59 13.78
CA GLN A 60 42.92 27.33 14.26
C GLN A 60 43.13 25.82 14.09
N PRO A 61 44.20 25.41 13.38
CA PRO A 61 44.40 24.05 12.93
C PRO A 61 44.82 23.19 14.11
N LYS A 62 43.84 22.69 14.85
CA LYS A 62 44.03 21.51 15.67
C LYS A 62 42.70 20.76 15.68
N GLU A 63 42.48 20.03 14.61
CA GLU A 63 41.39 19.08 14.46
C GLU A 63 41.42 18.13 15.67
N ASP A 64 40.60 18.40 16.68
CA ASP A 64 40.46 17.50 17.82
C ASP A 64 39.70 16.29 17.29
N VAL A 65 40.45 15.26 16.90
CA VAL A 65 39.98 13.98 16.36
C VAL A 65 38.81 13.43 17.20
N ARG A 66 38.81 13.73 18.51
CA ARG A 66 37.76 13.38 19.47
C ARG A 66 36.41 14.03 19.17
N TYR A 67 36.38 15.27 18.71
CA TYR A 67 35.15 15.96 18.31
C TYR A 67 34.55 15.34 17.04
N LEU A 68 35.37 15.04 16.05
CA LEU A 68 34.92 14.35 14.83
C LEU A 68 34.45 12.93 15.13
N GLN A 69 35.13 12.21 16.04
CA GLN A 69 34.69 10.90 16.53
C GLN A 69 33.34 10.98 17.26
N TRP A 70 33.13 12.00 18.10
CA TRP A 70 31.86 12.24 18.78
C TRP A 70 30.72 12.53 17.78
N LEU A 71 30.96 13.39 16.80
CA LEU A 71 29.98 13.74 15.78
C LEU A 71 29.61 12.52 14.91
N ASN A 72 30.61 11.71 14.55
CA ASN A 72 30.40 10.44 13.84
C ASN A 72 29.60 9.44 14.69
N GLY A 73 29.88 9.34 16.00
CA GLY A 73 29.08 8.56 16.94
C GLY A 73 27.63 9.02 17.01
N LYS A 74 27.39 10.34 17.06
CA LYS A 74 26.05 10.93 17.06
C LYS A 74 25.28 10.62 15.78
N ILE A 75 25.93 10.75 14.61
CA ILE A 75 25.32 10.40 13.32
C ILE A 75 24.99 8.90 13.26
N ARG A 76 25.89 8.02 13.69
CA ARG A 76 25.64 6.57 13.75
C ARG A 76 24.46 6.22 14.66
N PHE A 77 24.34 6.90 15.79
CA PHE A 77 23.21 6.72 16.70
C PHE A 77 21.89 7.18 16.05
N CYS A 78 21.86 8.37 15.46
CA CYS A 78 20.69 8.87 14.72
C CYS A 78 20.29 7.93 13.57
N TRP A 79 21.26 7.38 12.85
CA TRP A 79 21.01 6.41 11.78
C TRP A 79 20.36 5.12 12.32
N ARG A 80 20.88 4.57 13.43
CA ARG A 80 20.31 3.37 14.06
C ARG A 80 18.90 3.62 14.58
N MET A 81 18.65 4.79 15.19
CA MET A 81 17.32 5.17 15.64
C MET A 81 16.33 5.30 14.48
N LEU A 82 16.73 5.94 13.38
CA LEU A 82 15.90 6.07 12.19
C LEU A 82 15.59 4.69 11.57
N HIS A 83 16.59 3.82 11.50
CA HIS A 83 16.41 2.46 11.01
C HIS A 83 15.43 1.66 11.88
N ALA A 84 15.55 1.76 13.21
CA ALA A 84 14.61 1.14 14.14
C ALA A 84 13.18 1.65 13.94
N ALA A 85 12.98 2.97 13.83
CA ALA A 85 11.67 3.57 13.59
C ALA A 85 11.07 3.13 12.23
N GLN A 86 11.91 3.02 11.19
CA GLN A 86 11.47 2.53 9.87
C GLN A 86 11.11 1.05 9.91
N GLN A 87 11.82 0.24 10.70
CA GLN A 87 11.51 -1.17 10.90
C GLN A 87 10.17 -1.34 11.65
N GLU A 88 9.93 -0.56 12.70
CA GLU A 88 8.66 -0.54 13.42
C GLU A 88 7.49 -0.12 12.51
N LYS A 89 7.68 0.94 11.70
CA LYS A 89 6.69 1.35 10.70
C LYS A 89 6.37 0.22 9.74
N THR A 90 7.39 -0.46 9.23
CA THR A 90 7.23 -1.55 8.26
C THR A 90 6.50 -2.73 8.89
N LEU A 91 6.81 -3.08 10.15
CA LEU A 91 6.09 -4.11 10.90
C LEU A 91 4.63 -3.74 11.16
N ALA A 92 4.34 -2.48 11.52
CA ALA A 92 2.98 -2.01 11.72
C ALA A 92 2.17 -2.07 10.42
N VAL A 93 2.76 -1.60 9.32
CA VAL A 93 2.16 -1.66 7.98
C VAL A 93 1.92 -3.10 7.54
N TYR A 94 2.89 -4.00 7.74
CA TYR A 94 2.71 -5.43 7.46
C TYR A 94 1.56 -6.03 8.26
N LYS A 95 1.47 -5.73 9.57
CA LYS A 95 0.35 -6.19 10.41
C LYS A 95 -0.99 -5.71 9.85
N VAL A 96 -1.11 -4.42 9.51
CA VAL A 96 -2.32 -3.86 8.89
C VAL A 96 -2.67 -4.59 7.60
N HIS A 97 -1.69 -4.86 6.72
CA HIS A 97 -1.94 -5.62 5.48
C HIS A 97 -2.37 -7.07 5.75
N SER A 98 -1.74 -7.76 6.71
CA SER A 98 -2.15 -9.12 7.08
C SER A 98 -3.58 -9.19 7.62
N TYR A 99 -4.03 -8.17 8.35
CA TYR A 99 -5.41 -8.11 8.86
C TYR A 99 -6.43 -7.66 7.82
N THR A 100 -6.00 -7.01 6.74
CA THR A 100 -6.89 -6.45 5.70
C THR A 100 -6.86 -7.23 4.39
N GLN A 101 -6.07 -8.30 4.34
CA GLN A 101 -6.01 -9.21 3.21
C GLN A 101 -7.35 -9.96 3.07
N GLY A 102 -8.02 -9.79 1.93
CA GLY A 102 -9.31 -10.42 1.65
C GLY A 102 -10.55 -9.62 2.07
N CYS A 103 -10.39 -8.39 2.58
CA CYS A 103 -11.52 -7.48 2.81
C CYS A 103 -12.09 -6.88 1.50
N HIS A 104 -11.31 -6.94 0.42
CA HIS A 104 -11.69 -6.43 -0.88
C HIS A 104 -12.32 -7.52 -1.76
N VAL A 105 -13.27 -7.12 -2.62
CA VAL A 105 -13.97 -8.04 -3.55
C VAL A 105 -13.00 -8.66 -4.56
N ASP A 106 -11.95 -7.93 -4.93
CA ASP A 106 -10.85 -8.43 -5.75
C ASP A 106 -9.76 -9.08 -4.88
N GLN A 107 -9.58 -10.40 -5.04
CA GLN A 107 -8.58 -11.21 -4.34
C GLN A 107 -7.14 -10.85 -4.71
N SER A 108 -6.93 -10.07 -5.78
CA SER A 108 -5.61 -9.58 -6.18
C SER A 108 -5.11 -8.42 -5.29
N ILE A 109 -6.03 -7.77 -4.56
CA ILE A 109 -5.76 -6.57 -3.79
C ILE A 109 -5.64 -6.92 -2.30
N SER A 110 -4.43 -6.82 -1.75
CA SER A 110 -4.12 -7.07 -0.34
C SER A 110 -4.21 -5.82 0.56
N HIS A 111 -4.98 -4.82 0.14
CA HIS A 111 -5.16 -3.56 0.87
C HIS A 111 -6.61 -3.11 0.81
N LEU A 112 -7.01 -2.32 1.82
CA LEU A 112 -8.34 -1.73 1.87
C LEU A 112 -8.56 -0.78 0.68
N SER A 113 -9.78 -0.78 0.13
CA SER A 113 -10.17 0.26 -0.82
C SER A 113 -10.13 1.65 -0.17
N VAL A 114 -10.06 2.69 -0.99
CA VAL A 114 -10.15 4.09 -0.52
C VAL A 114 -11.45 4.30 0.24
N LEU A 115 -12.54 3.69 -0.24
CA LEU A 115 -13.85 3.73 0.39
C LEU A 115 -13.82 3.05 1.76
N GLU A 116 -13.30 1.81 1.86
CA GLU A 116 -13.17 1.09 3.13
C GLU A 116 -12.31 1.86 4.15
N THR A 117 -11.20 2.43 3.68
CA THR A 117 -10.30 3.24 4.53
C THR A 117 -11.01 4.49 5.06
N ASP A 118 -11.82 5.14 4.23
CA ASP A 118 -12.60 6.31 4.63
C ASP A 118 -13.79 5.96 5.53
N LEU A 119 -14.40 4.78 5.34
CA LEU A 119 -15.45 4.25 6.22
C LEU A 119 -14.90 3.90 7.60
N ILE A 120 -13.69 3.32 7.69
CA ILE A 120 -13.00 3.06 8.97
C ILE A 120 -12.62 4.36 9.66
N ARG A 121 -12.18 5.37 8.89
CA ARG A 121 -11.80 6.69 9.43
C ARG A 121 -13.00 7.48 9.97
N LYS A 122 -14.19 7.30 9.38
CA LYS A 122 -15.41 8.05 9.71
C LYS A 122 -16.62 7.11 9.78
N PRO A 123 -16.91 6.53 10.96
CA PRO A 123 -18.01 5.57 11.12
C PRO A 123 -19.38 6.17 10.84
N GLU A 124 -19.58 7.48 11.00
CA GLU A 124 -20.82 8.17 10.59
C GLU A 124 -21.17 7.98 9.10
N ASN A 125 -20.17 7.79 8.22
CA ASN A 125 -20.41 7.57 6.80
C ASN A 125 -20.95 6.17 6.49
N TYR A 126 -20.75 5.21 7.40
CA TYR A 126 -21.26 3.84 7.24
C TYR A 126 -22.78 3.82 7.15
N THR A 127 -23.47 4.58 8.01
CA THR A 127 -24.94 4.67 7.98
C THR A 127 -25.48 5.28 6.68
N LYS A 128 -24.77 6.27 6.12
CA LYS A 128 -25.15 6.88 4.83
C LYS A 128 -24.93 5.90 3.69
N PHE A 129 -23.82 5.18 3.71
CA PHE A 129 -23.49 4.17 2.72
C PHE A 129 -24.47 2.99 2.75
N LEU A 130 -24.84 2.50 3.95
CA LEU A 130 -25.88 1.49 4.11
C LEU A 130 -27.22 1.94 3.53
N LYS A 131 -27.67 3.17 3.82
CA LYS A 131 -28.92 3.70 3.25
C LYS A 131 -28.89 3.78 1.72
N LEU A 132 -27.74 4.11 1.13
CA LEU A 132 -27.58 4.11 -0.33
C LEU A 132 -27.65 2.70 -0.89
N LEU A 133 -27.00 1.73 -0.25
CA LEU A 133 -27.07 0.32 -0.65
C LEU A 133 -28.48 -0.26 -0.50
N GLU A 134 -29.20 0.07 0.58
CA GLU A 134 -30.60 -0.34 0.78
C GLU A 134 -31.50 0.24 -0.32
N LEU A 135 -31.28 1.49 -0.70
CA LEU A 135 -32.00 2.14 -1.80
C LEU A 135 -31.69 1.48 -3.14
N GLU A 136 -30.41 1.24 -3.44
CA GLU A 136 -30.02 0.55 -4.67
C GLU A 136 -30.58 -0.88 -4.72
N ASN A 137 -30.55 -1.60 -3.60
CA ASN A 137 -31.12 -2.95 -3.52
C ASN A 137 -32.63 -2.93 -3.75
N SER A 138 -33.35 -1.97 -3.13
CA SER A 138 -34.79 -1.78 -3.36
C SER A 138 -35.09 -1.45 -4.83
N ASN A 139 -34.26 -0.63 -5.47
CA ASN A 139 -34.40 -0.30 -6.90
C ASN A 139 -34.12 -1.51 -7.80
N LEU A 140 -33.13 -2.34 -7.45
CA LEU A 140 -32.81 -3.57 -8.17
C LEU A 140 -33.92 -4.60 -8.04
N GLU A 141 -34.50 -4.76 -6.84
CA GLU A 141 -35.66 -5.62 -6.62
C GLU A 141 -36.87 -5.15 -7.44
N ALA A 142 -37.17 -3.84 -7.42
CA ALA A 142 -38.23 -3.26 -8.24
C ALA A 142 -37.97 -3.47 -9.74
N TYR A 143 -36.71 -3.36 -10.18
CA TYR A 143 -36.31 -3.63 -11.56
C TYR A 143 -36.50 -5.10 -11.93
N VAL A 144 -36.13 -6.04 -11.06
CA VAL A 144 -36.33 -7.47 -11.29
C VAL A 144 -37.82 -7.80 -11.40
N GLU A 145 -38.66 -7.23 -10.53
CA GLU A 145 -40.10 -7.45 -10.62
C GLU A 145 -40.72 -6.81 -11.86
N TRP A 146 -40.28 -5.61 -12.24
CA TRP A 146 -40.66 -5.03 -13.52
C TRP A 146 -40.22 -5.91 -14.69
N LYS A 147 -39.00 -6.46 -14.64
CA LYS A 147 -38.48 -7.36 -15.68
C LYS A 147 -39.30 -8.65 -15.81
N ARG A 148 -39.80 -9.20 -14.71
CA ARG A 148 -40.71 -10.35 -14.76
C ARG A 148 -42.04 -10.02 -15.46
N LEU A 149 -42.52 -8.79 -15.30
CA LEU A 149 -43.76 -8.30 -15.91
C LEU A 149 -43.54 -7.69 -17.30
N GLU A 150 -42.30 -7.63 -17.80
CA GLU A 150 -41.92 -6.96 -19.05
C GLU A 150 -42.73 -7.50 -20.25
N GLN A 151 -42.85 -8.82 -20.37
CA GLN A 151 -43.62 -9.43 -21.47
C GLN A 151 -45.11 -9.09 -21.39
N VAL A 152 -45.70 -9.11 -20.19
CA VAL A 152 -47.12 -8.75 -19.99
C VAL A 152 -47.35 -7.28 -20.30
N TYR A 153 -46.42 -6.41 -19.89
CA TYR A 153 -46.46 -4.98 -20.19
C TYR A 153 -46.41 -4.72 -21.70
N PHE A 154 -45.49 -5.36 -22.43
CA PHE A 154 -45.40 -5.20 -23.88
C PHE A 154 -46.59 -5.84 -24.62
N GLN A 155 -47.09 -6.99 -24.17
CA GLN A 155 -48.33 -7.58 -24.72
C GLN A 155 -49.53 -6.66 -24.51
N TRP A 156 -49.71 -6.13 -23.30
CA TRP A 156 -50.74 -5.14 -23.01
C TRP A 156 -50.56 -3.88 -23.88
N MET A 157 -49.33 -3.38 -24.03
CA MET A 157 -49.05 -2.21 -24.88
C MET A 157 -49.40 -2.48 -26.35
N VAL A 158 -49.06 -3.65 -26.89
CA VAL A 158 -49.47 -4.05 -28.24
C VAL A 158 -51.00 -4.10 -28.35
N SER A 159 -51.70 -4.71 -27.39
CA SER A 159 -53.17 -4.71 -27.39
C SER A 159 -53.79 -3.33 -27.24
N VAL A 160 -53.19 -2.42 -26.48
CA VAL A 160 -53.62 -1.02 -26.38
C VAL A 160 -53.43 -0.29 -27.71
N LEU A 161 -52.29 -0.51 -28.39
CA LEU A 161 -52.04 0.06 -29.70
C LEU A 161 -52.98 -0.53 -30.77
N GLU A 162 -53.24 -1.83 -30.74
CA GLU A 162 -54.21 -2.51 -31.60
C GLU A 162 -55.62 -1.96 -31.38
N SER A 163 -56.08 -1.83 -30.12
CA SER A 163 -57.38 -1.21 -29.81
C SER A 163 -57.48 0.24 -30.30
N SER A 164 -56.39 1.01 -30.20
CA SER A 164 -56.36 2.39 -30.70
C SER A 164 -56.37 2.47 -32.24
N SER A 165 -55.90 1.43 -32.93
CA SER A 165 -55.92 1.33 -34.40
C SER A 165 -57.27 0.81 -34.91
N GLU A 166 -57.89 -0.12 -34.19
CA GLU A 166 -59.25 -0.61 -34.48
C GLU A 166 -60.29 0.50 -34.25
N ASP A 167 -60.15 1.31 -33.20
CA ASP A 167 -60.99 2.50 -32.99
C ASP A 167 -60.83 3.49 -34.16
N VAL A 168 -59.64 3.63 -34.75
CA VAL A 168 -59.41 4.48 -35.94
C VAL A 168 -60.00 3.87 -37.23
N GLN A 169 -60.07 2.54 -37.36
CA GLN A 169 -60.66 1.86 -38.52
C GLN A 169 -62.20 1.76 -38.45
N VAL A 170 -62.77 1.57 -37.26
CA VAL A 170 -64.23 1.60 -37.04
C VAL A 170 -64.80 3.00 -37.30
N LEU A 171 -64.03 4.06 -37.00
CA LEU A 171 -64.39 5.44 -37.31
C LEU A 171 -64.25 5.82 -38.81
N ALA A 172 -63.60 5.00 -39.63
CA ALA A 172 -63.44 5.26 -41.07
C ALA A 172 -64.56 4.65 -41.93
N THR A 173 -65.43 3.80 -41.35
CA THR A 173 -66.47 3.06 -42.09
C THR A 173 -67.90 3.42 -41.71
N GLN A 174 -68.12 4.32 -40.74
CA GLN A 174 -69.45 4.82 -40.40
C GLN A 174 -69.53 6.33 -40.60
N ASP A 175 -70.21 6.72 -41.67
CA ASP A 175 -70.68 8.06 -41.92
C ASP A 175 -71.47 8.61 -40.71
N GLY A 176 -71.07 9.81 -40.28
CA GLY A 176 -71.95 10.77 -39.63
C GLY A 176 -72.38 10.46 -38.19
N ASN A 177 -71.49 10.63 -37.21
CA ASN A 177 -71.80 11.31 -35.94
C ASN A 177 -70.53 11.58 -35.11
N PRO A 178 -70.30 12.80 -34.60
CA PRO A 178 -69.09 13.16 -33.86
C PRO A 178 -69.29 12.96 -32.37
N ILE A 179 -69.16 11.73 -31.87
CA ILE A 179 -69.05 11.48 -30.43
C ILE A 179 -67.94 10.43 -30.26
N LEU A 180 -66.93 10.77 -29.46
CA LEU A 180 -65.63 10.07 -29.26
C LEU A 180 -64.46 10.61 -30.10
N SER A 181 -64.32 11.94 -30.15
CA SER A 181 -63.00 12.55 -30.28
C SER A 181 -62.14 12.14 -29.07
N PHE A 182 -61.12 11.31 -29.29
CA PHE A 182 -60.05 11.07 -28.33
C PHE A 182 -59.54 12.41 -27.75
N PRO A 183 -59.23 12.50 -26.44
CA PRO A 183 -58.77 13.74 -25.83
C PRO A 183 -57.53 14.27 -26.58
N ARG A 184 -57.63 15.52 -27.04
CA ARG A 184 -56.54 16.30 -27.65
C ARG A 184 -55.25 16.31 -26.81
N ASP A 185 -55.38 15.94 -25.54
CA ASP A 185 -54.35 15.87 -24.50
C ASP A 185 -53.28 14.81 -24.76
N PHE A 186 -53.57 13.71 -25.48
CA PHE A 186 -52.58 12.63 -25.67
C PHE A 186 -51.45 13.02 -26.64
N HIS A 187 -51.76 13.75 -27.72
CA HIS A 187 -50.76 14.31 -28.64
C HIS A 187 -49.99 15.47 -28.01
N GLN A 188 -50.62 16.23 -27.12
CA GLN A 188 -49.97 17.31 -26.37
C GLN A 188 -48.97 16.76 -25.35
N TRP A 189 -49.30 15.66 -24.66
CA TRP A 189 -48.41 14.98 -23.72
C TRP A 189 -47.18 14.39 -24.41
N ASN A 190 -47.37 13.76 -25.58
CA ASN A 190 -46.25 13.18 -26.33
C ASN A 190 -45.26 14.27 -26.78
N ASN A 191 -45.76 15.39 -27.33
CA ASN A 191 -44.91 16.51 -27.74
C ASN A 191 -44.17 17.18 -26.56
N SER A 192 -44.81 17.28 -25.38
CA SER A 192 -44.17 17.78 -24.16
C SER A 192 -43.06 16.85 -23.68
N LEU A 193 -43.29 15.53 -23.72
CA LEU A 193 -42.32 14.52 -23.29
C LEU A 193 -41.07 14.54 -24.20
N TYR A 194 -41.25 14.59 -25.52
CA TYR A 194 -40.12 14.70 -26.46
C TYR A 194 -39.31 15.97 -26.22
N HIS A 195 -39.97 17.11 -26.00
CA HIS A 195 -39.31 18.37 -25.68
C HIS A 195 -38.52 18.30 -24.35
N ASP A 196 -39.10 17.67 -23.32
CA ASP A 196 -38.43 17.53 -22.02
C ASP A 196 -37.23 16.59 -22.08
N ILE A 197 -37.33 15.50 -22.84
CA ILE A 197 -36.22 14.60 -23.14
C ILE A 197 -35.11 15.34 -23.89
N ASP A 198 -35.45 16.09 -24.93
CA ASP A 198 -34.47 16.88 -25.70
C ASP A 198 -33.81 17.98 -24.85
N LYS A 199 -34.57 18.60 -23.95
CA LYS A 199 -34.05 19.57 -22.98
C LYS A 199 -33.08 18.92 -21.98
N LEU A 200 -33.40 17.73 -21.49
CA LEU A 200 -32.50 16.99 -20.59
C LEU A 200 -31.23 16.55 -21.33
N ASN A 201 -31.37 16.06 -22.55
CA ASN A 201 -30.28 15.56 -23.37
C ASN A 201 -29.33 16.70 -23.79
N SER A 202 -29.88 17.85 -24.19
CA SER A 202 -29.09 19.06 -24.47
C SER A 202 -28.38 19.59 -23.21
N GLY A 203 -29.03 19.53 -22.04
CA GLY A 203 -28.42 19.84 -20.75
C GLY A 203 -27.25 18.91 -20.40
N TYR A 204 -27.43 17.60 -20.58
CA TYR A 204 -26.40 16.58 -20.37
C TYR A 204 -25.20 16.79 -21.31
N ILE A 205 -25.46 17.02 -22.60
CA ILE A 205 -24.41 17.33 -23.59
C ILE A 205 -23.66 18.61 -23.20
N GLY A 206 -24.36 19.64 -22.72
CA GLY A 206 -23.76 20.88 -22.23
C GLY A 206 -22.84 20.66 -21.04
N LEU A 207 -23.30 19.89 -20.04
CA LEU A 207 -22.52 19.54 -18.85
C LEU A 207 -21.28 18.71 -19.23
N ASN A 208 -21.44 17.72 -20.09
CA ASN A 208 -20.34 16.87 -20.55
C ASN A 208 -19.27 17.70 -21.30
N LYS A 209 -19.68 18.62 -22.18
CA LYS A 209 -18.76 19.58 -22.84
C LYS A 209 -18.07 20.50 -21.83
N HIS A 210 -18.74 20.90 -20.75
CA HIS A 210 -18.12 21.71 -19.71
C HIS A 210 -17.10 20.92 -18.90
N LEU A 211 -17.42 19.70 -18.49
CA LEU A 211 -16.51 18.79 -17.80
C LEU A 211 -15.29 18.47 -18.66
N GLN A 212 -15.48 18.17 -19.94
CA GLN A 212 -14.37 17.95 -20.87
C GLN A 212 -13.46 19.17 -20.96
N ARG A 213 -14.00 20.39 -21.03
CA ARG A 213 -13.20 21.64 -21.01
C ARG A 213 -12.42 21.82 -19.71
N LEU A 214 -13.01 21.51 -18.55
CA LEU A 214 -12.32 21.57 -17.26
C LEU A 214 -11.20 20.54 -17.17
N VAL A 215 -11.45 19.32 -17.65
CA VAL A 215 -10.46 18.24 -17.68
C VAL A 215 -9.31 18.60 -18.62
N THR A 216 -9.59 19.09 -19.83
CA THR A 216 -8.53 19.49 -20.76
C THR A 216 -7.73 20.68 -20.24
N HIS A 217 -8.39 21.68 -19.65
CA HIS A 217 -7.72 22.81 -19.01
C HIS A 217 -6.81 22.37 -17.84
N ARG A 218 -7.31 21.48 -16.98
CA ARG A 218 -6.51 20.95 -15.88
C ARG A 218 -5.34 20.11 -16.38
N LYS A 219 -5.55 19.33 -17.44
CA LYS A 219 -4.51 18.52 -18.08
C LYS A 219 -3.43 19.40 -18.73
N SER A 220 -3.80 20.46 -19.44
CA SER A 220 -2.84 21.40 -20.04
C SER A 220 -2.11 22.24 -18.98
N SER A 221 -2.80 22.63 -17.90
CA SER A 221 -2.16 23.31 -16.77
C SER A 221 -1.13 22.42 -16.08
N TRP A 222 -1.45 21.14 -15.89
CA TRP A 222 -0.53 20.18 -15.30
C TRP A 222 0.65 19.84 -16.23
N ASP A 223 0.40 19.72 -17.54
CA ASP A 223 1.45 19.56 -18.55
C ASP A 223 2.39 20.76 -18.60
N HIS A 224 1.85 21.98 -18.49
CA HIS A 224 2.66 23.20 -18.38
C HIS A 224 3.50 23.20 -17.10
N GLN A 225 2.91 22.88 -15.95
CA GLN A 225 3.65 22.77 -14.69
C GLN A 225 4.74 21.70 -14.74
N SER A 226 4.46 20.53 -15.34
CA SER A 226 5.46 19.48 -15.53
C SER A 226 6.61 19.96 -16.42
N LYS A 227 6.30 20.62 -17.53
CA LYS A 227 7.31 21.18 -18.45
C LYS A 227 8.09 22.34 -17.84
N GLU A 228 7.47 23.12 -16.96
CA GLU A 228 8.12 24.22 -16.26
C GLU A 228 9.07 23.70 -15.19
N ILE A 229 8.66 22.66 -14.44
CA ILE A 229 9.54 21.90 -13.55
C ILE A 229 10.68 21.22 -14.33
N GLU A 230 10.40 20.65 -15.50
CA GLU A 230 11.41 20.06 -16.40
C GLU A 230 12.37 21.10 -17.01
N LYS A 231 11.95 22.36 -17.18
CA LYS A 231 12.82 23.45 -17.66
C LYS A 231 13.65 24.05 -16.53
N GLU A 232 13.06 24.20 -15.34
CA GLU A 232 13.77 24.65 -14.13
C GLU A 232 14.85 23.64 -13.72
N LEU A 233 14.62 22.36 -13.98
CA LEU A 233 15.61 21.30 -13.83
C LEU A 233 16.38 21.12 -15.13
N ASN A 234 17.54 21.75 -15.24
CA ASN A 234 18.45 21.61 -16.39
C ASN A 234 18.56 20.12 -16.78
N GLU A 235 18.25 19.73 -18.03
CA GLU A 235 18.23 18.31 -18.45
C GLU A 235 19.54 17.58 -18.08
N LYS A 236 20.65 18.32 -18.04
CA LYS A 236 21.97 17.87 -17.59
C LYS A 236 22.01 17.54 -16.10
N GLU A 237 21.36 18.33 -15.25
CA GLU A 237 21.27 18.12 -13.80
C GLU A 237 20.36 16.92 -13.47
N LEU A 238 19.25 16.74 -14.19
CA LEU A 238 18.44 15.53 -14.11
C LEU A 238 19.22 14.30 -14.55
N TRP A 239 19.92 14.37 -15.68
CA TRP A 239 20.78 13.28 -16.14
C TRP A 239 21.90 12.96 -15.14
N LEU A 240 22.51 13.98 -14.55
CA LEU A 240 23.53 13.82 -13.50
C LEU A 240 22.93 13.22 -12.23
N MET A 241 21.75 13.66 -11.79
CA MET A 241 21.08 13.16 -10.59
C MET A 241 20.59 11.73 -10.78
N VAL A 242 19.97 11.41 -11.91
CA VAL A 242 19.55 10.05 -12.29
C VAL A 242 20.76 9.12 -12.43
N ARG A 243 21.85 9.59 -13.05
CA ARG A 243 23.10 8.83 -13.13
C ARG A 243 23.70 8.56 -11.75
N LYS A 244 23.70 9.57 -10.87
CA LYS A 244 24.20 9.46 -9.49
C LYS A 244 23.33 8.52 -8.65
N MET A 245 22.00 8.59 -8.80
CA MET A 245 21.06 7.67 -8.17
C MET A 245 21.25 6.24 -8.68
N LYS A 246 21.44 6.05 -9.99
CA LYS A 246 21.70 4.74 -10.59
C LYS A 246 23.02 4.14 -10.08
N GLN A 247 24.07 4.95 -10.01
CA GLN A 247 25.38 4.53 -9.47
C GLN A 247 25.28 4.19 -7.98
N GLU A 248 24.57 4.99 -7.18
CA GLU A 248 24.36 4.74 -5.75
C GLU A 248 23.50 3.49 -5.51
N ALA A 249 22.45 3.29 -6.31
CA ALA A 249 21.61 2.09 -6.25
C ALA A 249 22.39 0.83 -6.65
N GLN A 250 23.25 0.93 -7.67
CA GLN A 250 24.12 -0.17 -8.09
C GLN A 250 25.15 -0.51 -7.01
N LYS A 251 25.80 0.50 -6.42
CA LYS A 251 26.72 0.30 -5.29
C LYS A 251 26.02 -0.36 -4.11
N LYS A 252 24.81 0.11 -3.74
CA LYS A 252 24.01 -0.52 -2.68
C LYS A 252 23.56 -1.93 -3.02
N ALA A 253 23.25 -2.23 -4.27
CA ALA A 253 22.90 -3.58 -4.71
C ALA A 253 24.11 -4.52 -4.65
N GLU A 254 25.30 -4.04 -5.00
CA GLU A 254 26.55 -4.80 -4.87
C GLU A 254 26.92 -5.00 -3.40
N ASP A 255 26.82 -3.97 -2.56
CA ASP A 255 27.02 -4.08 -1.10
C ASP A 255 26.03 -5.08 -0.47
N LEU A 256 24.76 -5.05 -0.91
CA LEU A 256 23.75 -6.05 -0.49
C LEU A 256 24.07 -7.44 -1.01
N LYS A 257 24.63 -7.59 -2.21
CA LYS A 257 25.04 -8.88 -2.77
C LYS A 257 26.21 -9.48 -1.99
N VAL A 258 27.22 -8.68 -1.66
CA VAL A 258 28.35 -9.07 -0.81
C VAL A 258 27.88 -9.44 0.60
N ASN A 259 27.04 -8.60 1.21
CA ASN A 259 26.44 -8.89 2.52
C ASN A 259 25.53 -10.13 2.48
N SER A 260 24.83 -10.37 1.37
CA SER A 260 24.01 -11.57 1.20
C SER A 260 24.83 -12.83 0.97
N ALA A 261 26.00 -12.73 0.33
CA ALA A 261 26.92 -13.84 0.16
C ALA A 261 27.55 -14.21 1.51
N GLN A 262 27.97 -13.21 2.28
CA GLN A 262 28.48 -13.40 3.64
C GLN A 262 27.41 -13.93 4.61
N ALA A 263 26.14 -13.54 4.43
CA ALA A 263 25.01 -14.12 5.17
C ALA A 263 24.64 -15.55 4.71
N ARG A 264 24.92 -15.93 3.45
CA ARG A 264 24.77 -17.31 2.94
C ARG A 264 25.87 -18.25 3.45
N GLU A 265 27.03 -17.73 3.84
CA GLU A 265 28.04 -18.52 4.54
C GLU A 265 27.67 -18.75 6.02
N MET A 266 27.00 -17.78 6.67
CA MET A 266 26.57 -17.91 8.07
C MET A 266 25.28 -18.73 8.26
N HIS A 267 24.43 -18.80 7.24
CA HIS A 267 23.24 -19.65 7.23
C HIS A 267 23.41 -20.70 6.14
N GLY A 268 23.59 -21.96 6.53
CA GLY A 268 23.71 -23.10 5.61
C GLY A 268 22.55 -23.22 4.61
N PRO A 269 22.54 -24.24 3.72
CA PRO A 269 21.73 -24.29 2.50
C PRO A 269 20.20 -24.24 2.70
N ILE A 270 19.73 -24.20 3.94
CA ILE A 270 18.32 -24.22 4.31
C ILE A 270 17.94 -22.88 4.92
N ARG A 271 17.31 -22.03 4.10
CA ARG A 271 16.61 -20.83 4.56
C ARG A 271 15.15 -21.19 4.79
N LEU A 272 14.70 -21.12 6.05
CA LEU A 272 13.28 -21.25 6.38
C LEU A 272 12.53 -20.02 5.84
N VAL A 273 11.85 -20.22 4.72
CA VAL A 273 10.90 -19.25 4.17
C VAL A 273 9.54 -19.57 4.77
N PHE A 274 8.97 -18.61 5.51
CA PHE A 274 7.60 -18.72 6.01
C PHE A 274 6.65 -18.70 4.80
N LYS A 275 6.12 -19.87 4.43
CA LYS A 275 5.10 -20.01 3.41
C LYS A 275 3.74 -19.98 4.11
N GLU A 276 2.98 -18.91 3.89
CA GLU A 276 1.59 -18.82 4.35
C GLU A 276 0.79 -20.03 3.86
N LYS A 277 0.07 -20.66 4.81
CA LYS A 277 -0.84 -21.78 4.55
C LYS A 277 -1.97 -21.32 3.64
N LYS A 278 -1.86 -21.60 2.34
CA LYS A 278 -3.04 -21.75 1.49
C LYS A 278 -3.54 -23.19 1.61
N SER A 279 -4.69 -23.35 2.25
CA SER A 279 -5.47 -24.58 2.19
C SER A 279 -6.08 -24.72 0.80
N HIS A 280 -5.60 -25.68 0.02
CA HIS A 280 -6.49 -26.43 -0.86
C HIS A 280 -6.00 -27.87 -0.91
N VAL A 281 -6.95 -28.75 -0.58
CA VAL A 281 -6.88 -30.20 -0.64
C VAL A 281 -6.56 -30.58 -2.09
N ASP A 282 -5.48 -31.36 -2.27
CA ASP A 282 -5.14 -32.24 -3.41
C ASP A 282 -3.62 -32.27 -3.68
N ASN A 283 -2.80 -32.58 -2.66
CA ASN A 283 -1.45 -33.14 -2.91
C ASN A 283 -0.77 -33.78 -1.68
N ILE A 284 -1.56 -34.37 -0.76
CA ILE A 284 -1.00 -34.91 0.50
C ILE A 284 -0.24 -36.22 0.28
N TYR A 285 -0.59 -37.00 -0.75
CA TYR A 285 0.06 -38.30 -0.97
C TYR A 285 1.47 -38.18 -1.58
N SER A 286 1.70 -37.28 -2.54
CA SER A 286 2.99 -37.15 -3.24
C SER A 286 4.10 -36.57 -2.34
N ASN A 287 3.77 -35.60 -1.49
CA ASN A 287 4.76 -34.94 -0.63
C ASN A 287 5.18 -35.80 0.58
N SER A 288 4.33 -36.73 1.02
CA SER A 288 4.67 -37.64 2.13
C SER A 288 5.65 -38.73 1.74
N VAL A 289 5.58 -39.19 0.48
CA VAL A 289 6.52 -40.16 -0.10
C VAL A 289 7.87 -39.51 -0.31
N TYR A 290 7.90 -38.30 -0.89
CA TYR A 290 9.12 -37.53 -1.08
C TYR A 290 9.83 -37.18 0.24
N ALA A 291 9.09 -36.78 1.28
CA ALA A 291 9.68 -36.50 2.59
C ALA A 291 10.28 -37.75 3.26
N LYS A 292 9.63 -38.91 3.13
CA LYS A 292 10.17 -40.17 3.66
C LYS A 292 11.41 -40.64 2.89
N GLU A 293 11.41 -40.52 1.57
CA GLU A 293 12.56 -40.84 0.73
C GLU A 293 13.75 -39.92 1.03
N MET A 294 13.52 -38.61 1.15
CA MET A 294 14.56 -37.65 1.53
C MET A 294 15.12 -37.91 2.93
N VAL A 295 14.28 -38.27 3.91
CA VAL A 295 14.76 -38.60 5.26
C VAL A 295 15.63 -39.86 5.22
N LYS A 296 15.26 -40.85 4.40
CA LYS A 296 16.06 -42.07 4.23
C LYS A 296 17.41 -41.76 3.57
N GLU A 297 17.43 -40.96 2.51
CA GLU A 297 18.67 -40.53 1.85
C GLU A 297 19.58 -39.72 2.77
N LEU A 298 19.00 -38.83 3.59
CA LEU A 298 19.75 -38.08 4.60
C LEU A 298 20.30 -38.99 5.72
N GLN A 299 19.58 -40.03 6.10
CA GLN A 299 20.06 -41.02 7.07
C GLN A 299 21.19 -41.87 6.50
N GLU A 300 21.09 -42.29 5.24
CA GLU A 300 22.14 -43.04 4.53
C GLU A 300 23.41 -42.19 4.37
N THR A 301 23.28 -40.93 3.95
CA THR A 301 24.43 -40.01 3.85
C THR A 301 25.05 -39.70 5.20
N SER A 302 24.24 -39.50 6.25
CA SER A 302 24.74 -39.31 7.62
C SER A 302 25.52 -40.54 8.11
N ALA A 303 25.04 -41.76 7.83
CA ALA A 303 25.72 -42.98 8.21
C ALA A 303 27.06 -43.14 7.47
N ASN A 304 27.08 -42.83 6.17
CA ASN A 304 28.30 -42.86 5.37
C ASN A 304 29.36 -41.86 5.88
N LEU A 305 28.95 -40.62 6.16
CA LEU A 305 29.86 -39.62 6.73
C LEU A 305 30.36 -40.02 8.12
N GLN A 306 29.53 -40.68 8.92
CA GLN A 306 29.95 -41.19 10.22
C GLN A 306 30.99 -42.31 10.11
N MET A 307 30.83 -43.22 9.14
CA MET A 307 31.85 -44.24 8.84
C MET A 307 33.15 -43.62 8.32
N GLU A 308 33.08 -42.60 7.46
CA GLU A 308 34.25 -41.89 6.96
C GLU A 308 35.01 -41.18 8.09
N LEU A 309 34.29 -40.54 9.00
CA LEU A 309 34.87 -39.90 10.20
C LEU A 309 35.56 -40.95 11.09
N GLN A 310 34.93 -42.10 11.32
CA GLN A 310 35.56 -43.19 12.08
C GLN A 310 36.82 -43.72 11.39
N SER A 311 36.79 -43.88 10.07
CA SER A 311 37.96 -44.29 9.29
C SER A 311 39.09 -43.27 9.38
N LEU A 312 38.79 -41.97 9.29
CA LEU A 312 39.77 -40.88 9.44
C LEU A 312 40.31 -40.79 10.86
N GLN A 313 39.47 -41.05 11.87
CA GLN A 313 39.91 -41.13 13.26
C GLN A 313 40.84 -42.31 13.48
N GLU A 314 40.53 -43.46 12.88
CA GLU A 314 41.39 -44.64 12.93
C GLU A 314 42.72 -44.37 12.22
N GLU A 315 42.69 -43.76 11.04
CA GLU A 315 43.90 -43.39 10.31
C GLU A 315 44.76 -42.41 11.12
N CYS A 316 44.13 -41.39 11.73
CA CYS A 316 44.82 -40.47 12.64
C CYS A 316 45.40 -41.21 13.85
N ARG A 317 44.68 -42.20 14.40
CA ARG A 317 45.14 -43.03 15.52
C ARG A 317 46.35 -43.86 15.11
N CYS A 318 46.28 -44.59 14.00
CA CYS A 318 47.42 -45.36 13.49
C CYS A 318 48.65 -44.49 13.25
N ARG A 319 48.48 -43.30 12.65
CA ARG A 319 49.59 -42.35 12.47
C ARG A 319 50.16 -41.85 13.80
N LEU A 320 49.31 -41.64 14.81
CA LEU A 320 49.76 -41.27 16.15
C LEU A 320 50.49 -42.42 16.84
N ASP A 321 50.04 -43.67 16.67
CA ASP A 321 50.69 -44.86 17.20
C ASP A 321 52.07 -45.06 16.53
N GLU A 322 52.18 -44.90 15.21
CA GLU A 322 53.46 -44.93 14.48
C GLU A 322 54.43 -43.85 14.98
N ILE A 323 53.94 -42.65 15.25
CA ILE A 323 54.75 -41.57 15.81
C ILE A 323 55.14 -41.90 17.27
N ALA A 324 54.23 -42.45 18.06
CA ALA A 324 54.46 -42.80 19.46
C ALA A 324 55.48 -43.95 19.62
N GLU A 325 55.50 -44.93 18.72
CA GLU A 325 56.55 -45.96 18.67
C GLU A 325 57.96 -45.38 18.45
N GLY A 326 58.06 -44.23 17.78
CA GLY A 326 59.31 -43.48 17.62
C GLY A 326 59.77 -42.70 18.86
N PHE A 327 58.91 -42.56 19.88
CA PHE A 327 59.18 -41.77 21.09
C PHE A 327 58.74 -42.52 22.35
N GLU A 328 59.67 -43.25 22.97
CA GLU A 328 59.40 -43.99 24.21
C GLU A 328 59.11 -43.02 25.38
N GLY A 329 57.86 -43.00 25.87
CA GLY A 329 57.46 -42.27 27.09
C GLY A 329 56.64 -40.97 26.90
N ILE A 330 56.20 -40.63 25.69
CA ILE A 330 55.40 -39.41 25.44
C ILE A 330 53.90 -39.75 25.31
N ILE A 331 53.05 -39.12 26.13
CA ILE A 331 51.58 -39.27 26.10
C ILE A 331 50.96 -38.05 25.42
N CYS A 332 50.23 -38.25 24.32
CA CYS A 332 49.48 -37.19 23.66
C CYS A 332 48.12 -36.95 24.34
N ILE A 333 47.93 -35.77 24.96
CA ILE A 333 46.65 -35.36 25.57
C ILE A 333 45.90 -34.45 24.59
N PRO A 334 44.67 -34.80 24.16
CA PRO A 334 43.86 -33.91 23.32
C PRO A 334 43.47 -32.63 24.07
N PRO A 335 43.43 -31.46 23.39
CA PRO A 335 42.94 -30.24 24.02
C PRO A 335 41.46 -30.40 24.44
N PRO A 336 41.06 -29.81 25.58
CA PRO A 336 39.69 -29.94 26.09
C PRO A 336 38.70 -29.33 25.11
N LYS A 337 37.57 -30.04 24.89
CA LYS A 337 36.47 -29.59 24.03
C LYS A 337 35.84 -28.35 24.66
N GLY A 338 35.90 -27.21 23.95
CA GLY A 338 35.29 -25.94 24.33
C GLY A 338 33.80 -25.85 24.03
#